data_AF-A0ABD0SLN2-F1
#
_entry.id   AF-A0ABD0SLN2-F1
#
_cell.length_a   1.000
_cell.length_b   1.000
_cell.length_c   1.000
_cell.angle_alpha   90.00
_cell.angle_beta   90.00
_cell.angle_gamma   90.00
#
_symmetry.space_group_name_H-M   'P 1'
#
loop_
_entity.id
_entity.type
_entity.pdbx_description
1 polymer ?
#
loop_
_entity_poly.entity_id
_entity_poly.type
_entity_poly.pdbx_seq_one_letter_code
_entity_poly.pdbx_strand_id
1 'polypeptide(L)'
;MSDGRPISGQLKKFVFRGKSSSNGDTRGEYLEIIIPELLSAGYSFYTWPSAPLLAWYLWTQRRHLRGLRVLELGCGTGLPGILAAKCGARVTLSDSVALPRSLRHLSACCEANGLVPGRDLQILGLAWGLFLTEVHNLRPIDLILASDCFYEPSQFEEVLSTVAYLLDGTDARFLCAYQERSADWSIEALLKKWGLKGALLDLDSLSESSGFIAFIMAEALPEYPDSDFSDDDQSPLDIAFSEAADHLRKITNRLDSNQLLELYGLFKQGTEGKCNTPKPGWLDGRGRRKWEAWRSLGDMPTEEAKRKYVELLQKFDPDWSEAGASQQPGSKEAWVAVSSLRYSPEPELIQNEMTLLEAAREDCGERIAELLSQNPELRHERDDDGLTALHWAADRDATNALRAAIKGGCVLDAVDDSGQTALHYAASCGHVKATQILVDAGASLLKDEDDCTPIDVAADNDIRKVLEGAR
;
A
#
# COMPACT_ATOMS: atom_id res chain seq x y z
N MET A 1 42.22 -20.37 9.44
CA MET A 1 42.37 -20.04 10.87
C MET A 1 42.08 -18.56 10.98
N SER A 2 40.78 -18.27 11.11
CA SER A 2 40.12 -17.62 12.27
C SER A 2 40.13 -16.09 12.05
N ASP A 3 39.00 -15.40 12.05
CA ASP A 3 38.06 -15.41 13.15
C ASP A 3 36.60 -15.49 12.72
N GLY A 4 35.99 -16.65 12.97
CA GLY A 4 34.56 -16.77 13.13
C GLY A 4 34.14 -16.08 14.42
N ARG A 5 33.65 -14.84 14.30
CA ARG A 5 32.71 -14.31 15.29
C ARG A 5 31.32 -14.74 14.85
N PRO A 6 30.54 -15.48 15.67
CA PRO A 6 29.14 -15.65 15.39
C PRO A 6 28.52 -14.26 15.41
N ILE A 7 27.93 -13.82 14.31
CA ILE A 7 27.04 -12.66 14.35
C ILE A 7 25.95 -13.10 15.34
N SER A 8 25.87 -12.41 16.48
CA SER A 8 24.95 -12.69 17.56
C SER A 8 23.52 -12.41 17.08
N GLY A 9 22.95 -13.35 16.31
CA GLY A 9 21.55 -13.33 15.94
C GLY A 9 20.70 -13.79 17.12
N GLN A 10 19.61 -13.09 17.38
CA GLN A 10 18.65 -13.50 18.41
C GLN A 10 17.78 -14.60 17.80
N LEU A 11 17.70 -15.76 18.47
CA LEU A 11 16.76 -16.81 18.08
C LEU A 11 15.38 -16.42 18.61
N LYS A 12 14.47 -16.08 17.70
CA LYS A 12 13.07 -15.82 18.03
C LYS A 12 12.25 -17.08 17.84
N LYS A 13 11.39 -17.38 18.81
CA LYS A 13 10.58 -18.60 18.83
C LYS A 13 9.10 -18.22 18.77
N PHE A 14 8.41 -18.78 17.79
CA PHE A 14 6.98 -18.64 17.58
C PHE A 14 6.28 -19.96 17.90
N VAL A 15 5.30 -19.93 18.80
CA VAL A 15 4.58 -21.12 19.27
C VAL A 15 3.10 -21.00 18.91
N PHE A 16 2.60 -21.96 18.14
CA PHE A 16 1.21 -22.06 17.72
C PHE A 16 0.57 -23.27 18.41
N ARG A 17 -0.58 -23.08 19.06
CA ARG A 17 -1.27 -24.14 19.83
C ARG A 17 -2.68 -24.38 19.29
N GLY A 18 -3.12 -25.62 19.22
CA GLY A 18 -4.50 -26.01 18.94
C GLY A 18 -5.35 -26.12 20.21
N LYS A 19 -6.69 -26.04 20.10
CA LYS A 19 -7.60 -26.27 21.23
C LYS A 19 -7.47 -27.70 21.77
N SER A 20 -7.34 -27.84 23.09
CA SER A 20 -7.51 -29.12 23.77
C SER A 20 -8.95 -29.59 23.60
N SER A 21 -9.15 -30.80 23.09
CA SER A 21 -10.44 -31.47 23.26
C SER A 21 -10.64 -31.69 24.77
N SER A 22 -11.87 -31.57 25.25
CA SER A 22 -12.29 -31.59 26.66
C SER A 22 -12.07 -32.92 27.41
N ASN A 23 -11.01 -33.68 27.10
CA ASN A 23 -10.73 -35.00 27.66
C ASN A 23 -9.33 -35.11 28.31
N GLY A 24 -8.70 -34.01 28.71
CA GLY A 24 -7.47 -34.05 29.52
C GLY A 24 -6.25 -34.69 28.84
N ASP A 25 -6.31 -34.96 27.54
CA ASP A 25 -5.14 -35.36 26.76
C ASP A 25 -4.43 -34.08 26.27
N THR A 26 -3.40 -33.67 27.00
CA THR A 26 -2.59 -32.48 26.71
C THR A 26 -1.63 -32.67 25.53
N ARG A 27 -1.74 -33.77 24.77
CA ARG A 27 -1.06 -33.96 23.47
C ARG A 27 -1.75 -33.19 22.33
N GLY A 28 -2.24 -31.99 22.62
CA GLY A 28 -2.88 -31.10 21.66
C GLY A 28 -1.87 -30.56 20.65
N GLU A 29 -2.22 -30.64 19.37
CA GLU A 29 -1.41 -30.18 18.23
C GLU A 29 -0.75 -28.83 18.53
N TYR A 30 0.57 -28.80 18.68
CA TYR A 30 1.36 -27.58 18.80
C TYR A 30 2.43 -27.56 17.72
N LEU A 31 2.78 -26.36 17.28
CA LEU A 31 3.82 -26.12 16.30
C LEU A 31 4.76 -25.04 16.81
N GLU A 32 6.05 -25.30 16.66
CA GLU A 32 7.10 -24.38 17.02
C GLU A 32 7.90 -24.02 15.76
N ILE A 33 8.14 -22.73 15.58
CA ILE A 33 8.97 -22.19 14.51
C ILE A 33 10.04 -21.31 15.13
N ILE A 34 11.30 -21.57 14.78
CA ILE A 34 12.46 -20.84 15.27
C ILE A 34 13.03 -20.01 14.12
N ILE A 35 13.09 -18.70 14.29
CA ILE A 35 13.66 -17.78 13.31
C ILE A 35 14.94 -17.17 13.91
N PRO A 36 16.12 -17.40 13.31
CA PRO A 36 17.29 -16.60 13.63
C PRO A 36 17.08 -15.18 13.08
N GLU A 37 17.03 -14.15 13.93
CA GLU A 37 16.92 -12.75 13.50
C GLU A 37 18.27 -12.03 13.57
N LEU A 38 18.55 -11.17 12.60
CA LEU A 38 19.77 -10.35 12.56
C LEU A 38 19.39 -8.86 12.57
N LEU A 39 19.22 -8.30 13.78
CA LEU A 39 18.78 -6.91 14.00
C LEU A 39 19.67 -5.83 13.33
N SER A 40 20.90 -6.17 12.92
CA SER A 40 21.85 -5.24 12.30
C SER A 40 21.94 -5.29 10.77
N ALA A 41 21.13 -6.12 10.10
CA ALA A 41 21.17 -6.28 8.66
C ALA A 41 19.75 -6.18 8.10
N GLY A 42 19.46 -5.19 7.24
CA GLY A 42 18.35 -5.11 6.26
C GLY A 42 16.90 -5.55 6.62
N TYR A 43 15.92 -5.08 5.85
CA TYR A 43 14.50 -5.43 6.04
C TYR A 43 14.21 -6.96 6.04
N SER A 44 15.01 -7.77 5.35
CA SER A 44 14.79 -9.21 5.19
C SER A 44 15.17 -10.10 6.39
N PHE A 45 15.81 -9.57 7.43
CA PHE A 45 16.37 -10.39 8.53
C PHE A 45 15.61 -10.23 9.86
N TYR A 46 14.46 -9.56 9.81
CA TYR A 46 13.56 -9.32 10.93
C TYR A 46 12.16 -9.83 10.58
N THR A 47 11.48 -10.44 11.56
CA THR A 47 10.11 -10.91 11.39
C THR A 47 9.12 -9.79 11.73
N TRP A 48 8.60 -9.13 10.68
CA TRP A 48 7.63 -8.04 10.79
C TRP A 48 6.28 -8.48 11.39
N PRO A 49 5.54 -7.60 12.10
CA PRO A 49 4.29 -7.96 12.80
C PRO A 49 3.22 -8.64 11.93
N SER A 50 3.17 -8.32 10.64
CA SER A 50 2.23 -8.94 9.68
C SER A 50 2.51 -10.43 9.46
N ALA A 51 3.76 -10.89 9.61
CA ALA A 51 4.14 -12.29 9.38
C ALA A 51 3.59 -13.23 10.47
N PRO A 52 3.75 -12.98 11.78
CA PRO A 52 3.10 -13.79 12.82
C PRO A 52 1.58 -13.81 12.72
N LEU A 53 0.96 -12.70 12.32
CA LEU A 53 -0.49 -12.66 12.12
C LEU A 53 -0.94 -13.59 10.98
N LEU A 54 -0.28 -13.48 9.83
CA LEU A 54 -0.57 -14.34 8.68
C LEU A 54 -0.31 -15.81 9.02
N ALA A 55 0.78 -16.10 9.71
CA ALA A 55 1.10 -17.45 10.19
C ALA A 55 0.05 -17.99 11.16
N TRP A 56 -0.46 -17.15 12.07
CA TRP A 56 -1.54 -17.52 12.98
C TRP A 56 -2.84 -17.83 12.22
N TYR A 57 -3.22 -16.99 11.26
CA TYR A 57 -4.39 -17.26 10.40
C TYR A 57 -4.24 -18.62 9.70
N LEU A 58 -3.09 -18.88 9.09
CA LEU A 58 -2.79 -20.16 8.43
C LEU A 58 -2.86 -21.34 9.42
N TRP A 59 -2.40 -21.16 10.65
CA TRP A 59 -2.50 -22.17 11.71
C TRP A 59 -3.96 -22.53 12.05
N THR A 60 -4.87 -21.55 12.08
CA THR A 60 -6.30 -21.82 12.27
C THR A 60 -6.87 -22.68 11.14
N GLN A 61 -6.34 -22.52 9.92
CA GLN A 61 -6.75 -23.22 8.71
C GLN A 61 -5.86 -24.42 8.35
N ARG A 62 -4.93 -24.83 9.23
CA ARG A 62 -3.85 -25.80 8.93
C ARG A 62 -4.27 -27.12 8.28
N ARG A 63 -5.50 -27.58 8.53
CA ARG A 63 -6.04 -28.80 7.93
C ARG A 63 -6.25 -28.66 6.42
N HIS A 64 -6.58 -27.47 5.95
CA HIS A 64 -6.79 -27.14 4.53
C HIS A 64 -5.49 -26.87 3.78
N LEU A 65 -4.35 -26.71 4.47
CA LEU A 65 -3.05 -26.44 3.84
C LEU A 65 -2.40 -27.68 3.24
N ARG A 66 -2.80 -28.88 3.70
CA ARG A 66 -2.18 -30.14 3.27
C ARG A 66 -2.32 -30.34 1.76
N GLY A 67 -1.19 -30.50 1.09
CA GLY A 67 -1.12 -30.75 -0.35
C GLY A 67 -1.28 -29.51 -1.23
N LEU A 68 -1.63 -28.33 -0.67
CA LEU A 68 -1.68 -27.09 -1.44
C LEU A 68 -0.29 -26.69 -1.90
N ARG A 69 -0.19 -26.14 -3.11
CA ARG A 69 1.01 -25.50 -3.63
C ARG A 69 0.98 -24.05 -3.23
N VAL A 70 1.87 -23.70 -2.32
CA VAL A 70 1.92 -22.37 -1.69
C VAL A 70 3.15 -21.65 -2.21
N LEU A 71 2.97 -20.44 -2.72
CA LEU A 71 4.06 -19.50 -2.98
C LEU A 71 4.02 -18.40 -1.93
N GLU A 72 5.13 -18.10 -1.29
CA GLU A 72 5.26 -16.89 -0.48
C GLU A 72 6.14 -15.86 -1.21
N LEU A 73 5.60 -14.65 -1.39
CA LEU A 73 6.27 -13.50 -1.97
C LEU A 73 6.87 -12.65 -0.86
N GLY A 74 8.10 -12.15 -1.06
CA GLY A 74 8.75 -11.24 -0.10
C GLY A 74 8.91 -11.85 1.28
N CYS A 75 9.41 -13.09 1.34
CA CYS A 75 9.42 -13.89 2.56
C CYS A 75 10.11 -13.21 3.76
N GLY A 76 11.19 -12.46 3.53
CA GLY A 76 12.10 -12.04 4.60
C GLY A 76 12.64 -13.26 5.35
N THR A 77 12.11 -13.50 6.55
CA THR A 77 12.42 -14.68 7.38
C THR A 77 11.61 -15.93 7.02
N GLY A 78 10.50 -15.79 6.29
CA GLY A 78 9.68 -16.90 5.76
C GLY A 78 8.76 -17.57 6.79
N LEU A 79 8.42 -16.89 7.89
CA LEU A 79 7.61 -17.48 8.97
C LEU A 79 6.27 -18.09 8.48
N PRO A 80 5.41 -17.40 7.71
CA PRO A 80 4.16 -17.97 7.21
C PRO A 80 4.38 -19.18 6.28
N GLY A 81 5.34 -19.11 5.37
CA GLY A 81 5.66 -20.22 4.47
C GLY A 81 6.25 -21.43 5.18
N ILE A 82 7.13 -21.24 6.17
CA ILE A 82 7.66 -22.33 7.02
C ILE A 82 6.52 -23.01 7.78
N LEU A 83 5.56 -22.24 8.29
CA LEU A 83 4.37 -22.79 8.93
C LEU A 83 3.55 -23.63 7.95
N ALA A 84 3.26 -23.11 6.77
CA ALA A 84 2.52 -23.83 5.74
C ALA A 84 3.21 -25.15 5.36
N ALA A 85 4.54 -25.15 5.21
CA ALA A 85 5.34 -26.34 4.92
C ALA A 85 5.21 -27.38 6.03
N LYS A 86 5.36 -26.97 7.30
CA LYS A 86 5.16 -27.86 8.46
C LYS A 86 3.73 -28.37 8.59
N CYS A 87 2.74 -27.64 8.08
CA CYS A 87 1.35 -28.09 8.00
C CYS A 87 1.08 -29.02 6.80
N GLY A 88 2.07 -29.31 5.96
CA GLY A 88 1.99 -30.26 4.85
C GLY A 88 1.70 -29.64 3.48
N ALA A 89 1.85 -28.33 3.32
CA ALA A 89 1.82 -27.68 2.02
C ALA A 89 3.12 -27.93 1.23
N ARG A 90 3.03 -27.88 -0.10
CA ARG A 90 4.20 -27.85 -1.01
C ARG A 90 4.59 -26.39 -1.22
N VAL A 91 5.62 -25.94 -0.52
CA VAL A 91 5.95 -24.51 -0.43
C VAL A 91 7.10 -24.13 -1.36
N THR A 92 6.94 -23.00 -2.05
CA THR A 92 8.03 -22.23 -2.64
C THR A 92 8.12 -20.90 -1.90
N LEU A 93 9.28 -20.61 -1.34
CA LEU A 93 9.58 -19.35 -0.69
C LEU A 93 10.33 -18.46 -1.69
N SER A 94 9.97 -17.18 -1.78
CA SER A 94 10.64 -16.25 -2.68
C SER A 94 10.97 -14.91 -2.04
N ASP A 95 12.14 -14.38 -2.39
CA ASP A 95 12.61 -13.06 -1.99
C ASP A 95 13.46 -12.47 -3.13
N SER A 96 13.85 -11.20 -3.01
CA SER A 96 14.55 -10.46 -4.04
C SER A 96 15.80 -11.19 -4.52
N VAL A 97 15.84 -11.50 -5.82
CA VAL A 97 17.02 -12.07 -6.48
C VAL A 97 18.25 -11.14 -6.36
N ALA A 98 18.02 -9.83 -6.22
CA ALA A 98 19.06 -8.84 -6.03
C ALA A 98 19.72 -8.90 -4.63
N LEU A 99 19.16 -9.68 -3.69
CA LEU A 99 19.66 -9.82 -2.32
C LEU A 99 20.04 -11.27 -1.98
N PRO A 100 21.17 -11.81 -2.51
CA PRO A 100 21.63 -13.18 -2.22
C PRO A 100 21.92 -13.48 -0.74
N ARG A 101 22.07 -12.44 0.10
CA ARG A 101 22.19 -12.61 1.56
C ARG A 101 20.84 -12.96 2.19
N SER A 102 19.76 -12.35 1.72
CA SER A 102 18.39 -12.64 2.18
C SER A 102 18.00 -14.08 1.85
N LEU A 103 18.26 -14.55 0.63
CA LEU A 103 17.97 -15.94 0.25
C LEU A 103 18.76 -16.97 1.08
N ARG A 104 20.03 -16.68 1.41
CA ARG A 104 20.82 -17.53 2.31
C ARG A 104 20.28 -17.52 3.74
N HIS A 105 19.80 -16.38 4.21
CA HIS A 105 19.20 -16.25 5.52
C HIS A 105 17.88 -17.03 5.61
N LEU A 106 17.04 -16.91 4.58
CA LEU A 106 15.81 -17.69 4.43
C LEU A 106 16.09 -19.20 4.45
N SER A 107 17.16 -19.65 3.78
CA SER A 107 17.65 -21.03 3.86
C SER A 107 17.98 -21.44 5.30
N ALA A 108 18.71 -20.59 6.04
CA ALA A 108 19.05 -20.85 7.43
C ALA A 108 17.80 -20.88 8.35
N CYS A 109 16.79 -20.03 8.08
CA CYS A 109 15.50 -20.07 8.78
C CYS A 109 14.78 -21.40 8.53
N CYS A 110 14.79 -21.91 7.30
CA CYS A 110 14.21 -23.22 6.98
C CYS A 110 14.93 -24.37 7.70
N GLU A 111 16.27 -24.35 7.67
CA GLU A 111 17.11 -25.39 8.29
C GLU A 111 16.97 -25.41 9.81
N ALA A 112 16.87 -24.25 10.46
CA ALA A 112 16.59 -24.13 11.90
C ALA A 112 15.26 -24.80 12.30
N ASN A 113 14.37 -25.00 11.32
CA ASN A 113 13.06 -25.61 11.47
C ASN A 113 13.00 -27.05 10.95
N GLY A 114 14.13 -27.65 10.58
CA GLY A 114 14.21 -29.02 10.07
C GLY A 114 13.68 -29.18 8.64
N LEU A 115 13.53 -28.08 7.90
CA LEU A 115 13.15 -28.07 6.48
C LEU A 115 14.39 -27.87 5.63
N VAL A 116 14.64 -28.78 4.70
CA VAL A 116 15.78 -28.73 3.78
C VAL A 116 15.34 -28.14 2.45
N PRO A 117 15.83 -26.94 2.08
CA PRO A 117 15.55 -26.36 0.76
C PRO A 117 15.99 -27.29 -0.38
N GLY A 118 15.18 -27.36 -1.43
CA GLY A 118 15.33 -28.30 -2.55
C GLY A 118 14.69 -29.68 -2.31
N ARG A 119 14.48 -30.08 -1.05
CA ARG A 119 13.83 -31.35 -0.69
C ARG A 119 12.42 -31.14 -0.12
N ASP A 120 12.32 -30.35 0.93
CA ASP A 120 11.07 -30.18 1.70
C ASP A 120 10.28 -28.95 1.22
N LEU A 121 10.99 -27.94 0.70
CA LEU A 121 10.44 -26.72 0.06
C LEU A 121 11.42 -26.20 -0.99
N GLN A 122 10.99 -25.28 -1.84
CA GLN A 122 11.85 -24.59 -2.80
C GLN A 122 12.15 -23.16 -2.33
N ILE A 123 13.33 -22.64 -2.64
CA ILE A 123 13.68 -21.22 -2.48
C ILE A 123 13.98 -20.65 -3.86
N LEU A 124 13.33 -19.55 -4.22
CA LEU A 124 13.47 -18.89 -5.51
C LEU A 124 13.82 -17.42 -5.33
N GLY A 125 14.85 -16.94 -6.04
CA GLY A 125 15.07 -15.51 -6.21
C GLY A 125 14.07 -14.94 -7.20
N LEU A 126 13.21 -14.02 -6.77
CA LEU A 126 12.16 -13.42 -7.58
C LEU A 126 12.19 -11.90 -7.40
N ALA A 127 12.21 -11.17 -8.51
CA ALA A 127 11.96 -9.72 -8.50
C ALA A 127 10.50 -9.48 -8.90
N TRP A 128 9.79 -8.65 -8.12
CA TRP A 128 8.41 -8.30 -8.44
C TRP A 128 8.35 -7.54 -9.77
N GLY A 129 7.24 -7.68 -10.49
CA GLY A 129 7.02 -7.05 -11.80
C GLY A 129 7.82 -7.69 -12.96
N LEU A 130 8.66 -8.70 -12.69
CA LEU A 130 9.48 -9.35 -13.70
C LEU A 130 8.98 -10.76 -14.03
N PHE A 131 8.42 -10.94 -15.23
CA PHE A 131 7.77 -12.17 -15.66
C PHE A 131 8.73 -13.10 -16.43
N LEU A 132 9.70 -13.66 -15.72
CA LEU A 132 10.65 -14.62 -16.31
C LEU A 132 10.06 -16.04 -16.41
N THR A 133 10.71 -16.90 -17.18
CA THR A 133 10.32 -18.30 -17.38
C THR A 133 10.22 -19.05 -16.05
N GLU A 134 11.10 -18.75 -15.10
CA GLU A 134 11.13 -19.31 -13.75
C GLU A 134 9.84 -18.99 -12.98
N VAL A 135 9.31 -17.76 -13.12
CA VAL A 135 8.05 -17.35 -12.50
C VAL A 135 6.87 -18.06 -13.17
N HIS A 136 6.90 -18.24 -14.48
CA HIS A 136 5.90 -19.02 -15.21
C HIS A 136 5.86 -20.49 -14.75
N ASN A 137 7.05 -21.09 -14.54
CA ASN A 137 7.19 -22.48 -14.12
C ASN A 137 6.75 -22.76 -12.67
N LEU A 138 6.43 -21.73 -11.89
CA LEU A 138 5.81 -21.90 -10.57
C LEU A 138 4.38 -22.44 -10.68
N ARG A 139 3.73 -22.27 -11.84
CA ARG A 139 2.37 -22.75 -12.05
C ARG A 139 2.34 -24.30 -12.10
N PRO A 140 1.27 -24.91 -11.59
CA PRO A 140 0.09 -24.25 -11.00
C PRO A 140 0.28 -24.01 -9.49
N ILE A 141 -0.25 -22.89 -8.99
CA ILE A 141 -0.23 -22.48 -7.57
C ILE A 141 -1.66 -22.54 -7.04
N ASP A 142 -1.84 -22.88 -5.75
CA ASP A 142 -3.17 -22.88 -5.11
C ASP A 142 -3.35 -21.69 -4.15
N LEU A 143 -2.26 -21.24 -3.53
CA LEU A 143 -2.25 -20.14 -2.57
C LEU A 143 -0.97 -19.32 -2.68
N ILE A 144 -1.11 -18.01 -2.83
CA ILE A 144 -0.03 -17.03 -2.75
C ILE A 144 -0.12 -16.34 -1.38
N LEU A 145 0.99 -16.22 -0.69
CA LEU A 145 1.14 -15.53 0.59
C LEU A 145 2.02 -14.30 0.42
N ALA A 146 1.69 -13.22 1.14
CA ALA A 146 2.59 -12.08 1.30
C ALA A 146 2.42 -11.49 2.70
N SER A 147 3.49 -11.48 3.49
CA SER A 147 3.51 -10.75 4.76
C SER A 147 4.28 -9.46 4.59
N ASP A 148 3.60 -8.34 4.82
CA ASP A 148 4.15 -7.00 4.85
C ASP A 148 4.87 -6.57 3.57
N CYS A 149 4.39 -6.98 2.40
CA CYS A 149 4.97 -6.56 1.11
C CYS A 149 4.52 -5.17 0.64
N PHE A 150 3.49 -4.59 1.27
CA PHE A 150 2.96 -3.26 0.95
C PHE A 150 3.49 -2.20 1.94
N TYR A 151 4.81 -2.02 1.96
CA TYR A 151 5.48 -1.06 2.84
C TYR A 151 6.02 0.18 2.13
N GLU A 152 6.19 0.13 0.80
CA GLU A 152 6.73 1.20 -0.03
C GLU A 152 5.84 1.38 -1.27
N PRO A 153 5.13 2.52 -1.42
CA PRO A 153 4.14 2.71 -2.49
C PRO A 153 4.67 2.49 -3.90
N SER A 154 5.93 2.85 -4.15
CA SER A 154 6.58 2.65 -5.45
C SER A 154 6.68 1.17 -5.86
N GLN A 155 6.52 0.23 -4.92
CA GLN A 155 6.60 -1.21 -5.16
C GLN A 155 5.22 -1.89 -5.23
N PHE A 156 4.13 -1.20 -4.89
CA PHE A 156 2.80 -1.82 -4.78
C PHE A 156 2.32 -2.44 -6.10
N GLU A 157 2.55 -1.73 -7.21
CA GLU A 157 2.17 -2.21 -8.53
C GLU A 157 2.97 -3.44 -8.95
N GLU A 158 4.27 -3.48 -8.63
CA GLU A 158 5.11 -4.64 -8.94
C GLU A 158 4.64 -5.88 -8.18
N VAL A 159 4.26 -5.74 -6.90
CA VAL A 159 3.68 -6.82 -6.10
C VAL A 159 2.38 -7.31 -6.73
N LEU A 160 1.44 -6.40 -7.01
CA LEU A 160 0.11 -6.77 -7.52
C LEU A 160 0.12 -7.29 -8.95
N SER A 161 0.98 -6.76 -9.82
CA SER A 161 1.16 -7.29 -11.17
C SER A 161 1.74 -8.71 -11.17
N THR A 162 2.68 -8.99 -10.26
CA THR A 162 3.20 -10.36 -10.04
C THR A 162 2.09 -11.30 -9.58
N VAL A 163 1.28 -10.87 -8.62
CA VAL A 163 0.14 -11.64 -8.13
C VAL A 163 -0.86 -11.89 -9.26
N ALA A 164 -1.29 -10.85 -9.97
CA ALA A 164 -2.25 -10.95 -11.06
C ALA A 164 -1.76 -11.90 -12.14
N TYR A 165 -0.49 -11.78 -12.54
CA TYR A 165 0.12 -12.72 -13.47
C TYR A 165 0.10 -14.16 -12.96
N LEU A 166 0.34 -14.42 -11.67
CA LEU A 166 0.34 -15.79 -11.15
C LEU A 166 -1.06 -16.36 -10.95
N LEU A 167 -2.06 -15.51 -10.71
CA LEU A 167 -3.47 -15.91 -10.57
C LEU A 167 -4.17 -16.11 -11.91
N ASP A 168 -3.71 -15.45 -12.98
CA ASP A 168 -4.34 -15.45 -14.30
C ASP A 168 -4.60 -16.88 -14.84
N GLY A 169 -5.87 -17.16 -15.10
CA GLY A 169 -6.34 -18.46 -15.59
C GLY A 169 -6.33 -19.58 -14.54
N THR A 170 -6.33 -19.25 -13.24
CA THR A 170 -6.31 -20.22 -12.14
C THR A 170 -7.37 -19.92 -11.06
N ASP A 171 -7.74 -20.93 -10.28
CA ASP A 171 -8.58 -20.78 -9.06
C ASP A 171 -7.74 -20.44 -7.81
N ALA A 172 -6.48 -20.04 -7.99
CA ALA A 172 -5.59 -19.73 -6.90
C ALA A 172 -6.08 -18.52 -6.10
N ARG A 173 -5.65 -18.44 -4.83
CA ARG A 173 -5.97 -17.31 -3.95
C ARG A 173 -4.72 -16.57 -3.55
N PHE A 174 -4.82 -15.28 -3.36
CA PHE A 174 -3.77 -14.48 -2.75
C PHE A 174 -4.21 -14.03 -1.35
N LEU A 175 -3.39 -14.28 -0.35
CA LEU A 175 -3.63 -13.92 1.04
C LEU A 175 -2.46 -13.06 1.52
N CYS A 176 -2.77 -11.84 1.95
CA CYS A 176 -1.75 -10.93 2.45
C CYS A 176 -2.12 -10.35 3.81
N ALA A 177 -1.11 -10.11 4.63
CA ALA A 177 -1.22 -9.30 5.82
C ALA A 177 -0.25 -8.14 5.71
N TYR A 178 -0.66 -6.94 6.07
CA TYR A 178 0.20 -5.76 6.05
C TYR A 178 -0.17 -4.80 7.18
N GLN A 179 0.79 -3.98 7.59
CA GLN A 179 0.54 -2.86 8.48
C GLN A 179 0.18 -1.63 7.66
N GLU A 180 -0.92 -0.98 8.01
CA GLU A 180 -1.27 0.34 7.48
C GLU A 180 -0.27 1.38 8.00
N ARG A 181 0.51 1.97 7.09
CA ARG A 181 1.57 2.94 7.41
C ARG A 181 1.19 4.38 7.14
N SER A 182 0.22 4.58 6.25
CA SER A 182 -0.35 5.87 5.90
C SER A 182 -1.78 5.64 5.41
N ALA A 183 -2.70 6.50 5.86
CA ALA A 183 -4.07 6.51 5.36
C ALA A 183 -4.16 6.90 3.88
N ASP A 184 -3.12 7.53 3.33
CA ASP A 184 -3.04 7.92 1.92
C ASP A 184 -2.58 6.78 1.00
N TRP A 185 -2.09 5.68 1.58
CA TRP A 185 -1.59 4.55 0.82
C TRP A 185 -2.70 3.53 0.66
N SER A 186 -3.14 3.36 -0.58
CA SER A 186 -4.22 2.44 -0.92
C SER A 186 -3.81 1.57 -2.11
N ILE A 187 -4.20 0.30 -2.05
CA ILE A 187 -3.97 -0.67 -3.13
C ILE A 187 -5.21 -0.87 -3.99
N GLU A 188 -6.34 -0.27 -3.62
CA GLU A 188 -7.67 -0.44 -4.23
C GLU A 188 -7.66 -0.08 -5.72
N ALA A 189 -7.01 1.03 -6.08
CA ALA A 189 -6.86 1.43 -7.47
C ALA A 189 -6.05 0.41 -8.29
N LEU A 190 -4.99 -0.14 -7.68
CA LEU A 190 -4.15 -1.17 -8.31
C LEU A 190 -4.89 -2.51 -8.39
N LEU A 191 -5.70 -2.88 -7.39
CA LEU A 191 -6.56 -4.05 -7.45
C LEU A 191 -7.52 -3.96 -8.63
N LYS A 192 -8.20 -2.81 -8.81
CA LYS A 192 -9.07 -2.55 -9.98
C LYS A 192 -8.28 -2.66 -11.28
N LYS A 193 -7.12 -2.01 -11.38
CA LYS A 193 -6.24 -2.01 -12.56
C LYS A 193 -5.84 -3.42 -13.00
N TRP A 194 -5.58 -4.32 -12.04
CA TRP A 194 -5.10 -5.68 -12.31
C TRP A 194 -6.21 -6.74 -12.26
N GLY A 195 -7.49 -6.34 -12.28
CA GLY A 195 -8.62 -7.27 -12.27
C GLY A 195 -8.75 -8.10 -10.99
N LEU A 196 -8.18 -7.63 -9.88
CA LEU A 196 -8.20 -8.30 -8.58
C LEU A 196 -9.31 -7.75 -7.70
N LYS A 197 -9.96 -8.62 -6.91
CA LYS A 197 -11.01 -8.22 -5.96
C LYS A 197 -10.67 -8.58 -4.52
N GLY A 198 -10.57 -7.52 -3.71
CA GLY A 198 -10.35 -7.44 -2.25
C GLY A 198 -11.48 -7.97 -1.40
N ALA A 199 -11.16 -8.75 -0.37
CA ALA A 199 -11.98 -8.86 0.83
C ALA A 199 -11.11 -8.77 2.08
N LEU A 200 -11.43 -7.83 2.95
CA LEU A 200 -10.84 -7.72 4.28
C LEU A 200 -11.34 -8.89 5.13
N LEU A 201 -10.42 -9.60 5.78
CA LEU A 201 -10.74 -10.61 6.77
C LEU A 201 -10.67 -9.95 8.14
N ASP A 202 -11.85 -9.67 8.69
CA ASP A 202 -11.99 -9.14 10.04
C ASP A 202 -11.50 -10.18 11.08
N LEU A 203 -10.50 -9.78 11.87
CA LEU A 203 -9.94 -10.60 12.95
C LEU A 203 -10.96 -10.82 14.07
N ASP A 204 -11.93 -9.93 14.25
CA ASP A 204 -12.97 -10.06 15.28
C ASP A 204 -13.99 -11.14 14.91
N SER A 205 -14.37 -11.23 13.63
CA SER A 205 -15.18 -12.35 13.11
C SER A 205 -14.48 -13.72 13.22
N LEU A 206 -13.14 -13.73 13.18
CA LEU A 206 -12.31 -14.90 13.46
C LEU A 206 -12.26 -15.21 14.97
N SER A 207 -12.36 -14.18 15.82
CA SER A 207 -12.42 -14.32 17.28
C SER A 207 -13.77 -14.88 17.75
N GLU A 208 -14.90 -14.49 17.16
CA GLU A 208 -16.25 -14.96 17.54
C GLU A 208 -16.50 -16.42 17.16
N SER A 209 -16.01 -16.84 15.98
CA SER A 209 -16.03 -18.25 15.57
C SER A 209 -15.03 -19.12 16.36
N SER A 210 -14.05 -18.50 17.04
CA SER A 210 -12.98 -19.17 17.78
C SER A 210 -13.08 -19.02 19.31
N GLY A 211 -13.95 -18.16 19.83
CA GLY A 211 -14.16 -17.89 21.26
C GLY A 211 -12.89 -17.74 22.09
N PHE A 212 -11.88 -16.98 21.65
CA PHE A 212 -10.65 -16.78 22.43
C PHE A 212 -10.02 -15.38 22.31
N ILE A 213 -9.54 -14.91 23.47
CA ILE A 213 -9.29 -13.52 23.89
C ILE A 213 -7.87 -13.03 23.51
N ALA A 214 -7.75 -11.71 23.31
CA ALA A 214 -6.54 -10.86 23.16
C ALA A 214 -5.33 -11.18 24.08
N PHE A 215 -5.50 -12.01 25.11
CA PHE A 215 -4.48 -12.39 26.09
C PHE A 215 -3.38 -13.31 25.49
N ILE A 216 -3.66 -14.08 24.43
CA ILE A 216 -2.66 -14.96 23.79
C ILE A 216 -1.85 -14.24 22.70
N MET A 217 -2.36 -13.15 22.10
CA MET A 217 -1.53 -12.31 21.22
C MET A 217 -0.34 -11.72 21.98
N ALA A 218 -0.48 -11.47 23.29
CA ALA A 218 0.61 -11.04 24.15
C ALA A 218 1.69 -12.11 24.43
N GLU A 219 1.40 -13.42 24.29
CA GLU A 219 2.39 -14.50 24.44
C GLU A 219 3.14 -14.82 23.12
N ALA A 220 2.59 -14.44 21.95
CA ALA A 220 3.21 -14.64 20.64
C ALA A 220 4.01 -13.41 20.15
N LEU A 221 3.76 -12.24 20.75
CA LEU A 221 4.60 -11.06 20.64
C LEU A 221 5.68 -11.16 21.72
N PRO A 222 6.99 -11.06 21.41
CA PRO A 222 7.97 -10.86 22.48
C PRO A 222 7.61 -9.58 23.23
N GLU A 223 7.82 -9.57 24.55
CA GLU A 223 8.10 -8.31 25.25
C GLU A 223 9.16 -7.59 24.43
N TYR A 224 8.78 -6.44 23.87
CA TYR A 224 9.73 -5.57 23.20
C TYR A 224 10.83 -5.30 24.23
N PRO A 225 12.13 -5.50 23.92
CA PRO A 225 13.12 -4.71 24.62
C PRO A 225 12.71 -3.28 24.32
N ASP A 226 12.36 -2.57 25.39
CA ASP A 226 12.02 -1.17 25.39
C ASP A 226 12.79 -0.48 24.25
N SER A 227 12.06 0.06 23.26
CA SER A 227 12.47 1.39 22.84
C SER A 227 12.58 2.16 24.14
N ASP A 228 13.78 2.63 24.44
CA ASP A 228 14.29 3.23 25.69
C ASP A 228 13.44 4.42 26.21
N PHE A 229 12.15 4.18 26.33
CA PHE A 229 11.04 5.04 26.71
C PHE A 229 10.12 4.10 27.49
N SER A 230 10.48 3.90 28.74
CA SER A 230 9.52 3.49 29.75
C SER A 230 8.23 4.30 29.57
N ASP A 231 7.08 3.62 29.50
CA ASP A 231 5.74 4.22 29.57
C ASP A 231 5.48 5.01 30.88
N ASP A 232 6.49 5.12 31.76
CA ASP A 232 6.48 5.96 32.96
C ASP A 232 6.83 7.44 32.69
N ASP A 233 7.26 7.82 31.47
CA ASP A 233 7.72 9.19 31.14
C ASP A 233 6.99 9.86 29.95
N GLN A 234 5.81 9.38 29.54
CA GLN A 234 5.01 10.13 28.56
C GLN A 234 4.48 11.40 29.21
N SER A 235 4.83 12.56 28.65
CA SER A 235 4.34 13.82 29.19
C SER A 235 2.82 13.88 29.04
N PRO A 236 2.09 14.60 29.92
CA PRO A 236 0.64 14.80 29.74
C PRO A 236 0.27 15.35 28.36
N LEU A 237 1.20 16.08 27.72
CA LEU A 237 1.03 16.60 26.36
C LEU A 237 1.13 15.51 25.29
N ASP A 238 1.99 14.51 25.47
CA ASP A 238 2.09 13.36 24.54
C ASP A 238 0.82 12.51 24.57
N ILE A 239 0.26 12.31 25.76
CA ILE A 239 -1.01 11.59 25.95
C ILE A 239 -2.14 12.36 25.25
N ALA A 240 -2.29 13.66 25.54
CA ALA A 240 -3.32 14.50 24.93
C ALA A 240 -3.17 14.58 23.40
N PHE A 241 -1.95 14.65 22.89
CA PHE A 241 -1.68 14.64 21.45
C PHE A 241 -2.07 13.31 20.79
N SER A 242 -1.78 12.17 21.43
CA SER A 242 -2.20 10.87 20.93
C SER A 242 -3.73 10.73 20.91
N GLU A 243 -4.40 11.11 21.99
CA GLU A 243 -5.87 11.09 22.06
C GLU A 243 -6.52 12.00 21.01
N ALA A 244 -5.93 13.17 20.76
CA ALA A 244 -6.34 14.07 19.70
C ALA A 244 -6.20 13.42 18.31
N ALA A 245 -5.10 12.73 18.05
CA ALA A 245 -4.88 12.05 16.76
C ALA A 245 -5.90 10.93 16.52
N ASP A 246 -6.25 10.18 17.55
CA ASP A 246 -7.29 9.15 17.47
C ASP A 246 -8.70 9.74 17.28
N HIS A 247 -8.98 10.87 17.92
CA HIS A 247 -10.26 11.57 17.77
C HIS A 247 -10.43 12.19 16.38
N LEU A 248 -9.36 12.76 15.79
CA LEU A 248 -9.40 13.33 14.44
C LEU A 248 -9.94 12.34 13.39
N ARG A 249 -9.56 11.05 13.50
CA ARG A 249 -10.05 9.98 12.60
C ARG A 249 -11.58 9.87 12.58
N LYS A 250 -12.24 10.17 13.70
CA LYS A 250 -13.71 10.08 13.85
C LYS A 250 -14.44 11.29 13.26
N ILE A 251 -13.77 12.43 13.16
CA ILE A 251 -14.36 13.69 12.69
C ILE A 251 -13.84 14.17 11.34
N THR A 252 -12.92 13.42 10.70
CA THR A 252 -12.28 13.79 9.42
C THR A 252 -13.30 14.16 8.34
N ASN A 253 -14.43 13.45 8.26
CA ASN A 253 -15.51 13.71 7.30
C ASN A 253 -16.29 15.03 7.54
N ARG A 254 -16.03 15.73 8.65
CA ARG A 254 -16.69 17.00 9.01
C ARG A 254 -15.77 18.21 8.82
N LEU A 255 -14.50 17.98 8.49
CA LEU A 255 -13.48 19.03 8.34
C LEU A 255 -13.22 19.28 6.85
N ASP A 256 -12.93 20.54 6.51
CA ASP A 256 -12.52 20.90 5.16
C ASP A 256 -11.03 20.58 4.90
N SER A 257 -10.64 20.59 3.63
CA SER A 257 -9.29 20.21 3.21
C SER A 257 -8.20 21.12 3.78
N ASN A 258 -8.48 22.40 4.05
CA ASN A 258 -7.49 23.32 4.61
C ASN A 258 -7.31 23.08 6.11
N GLN A 259 -8.39 22.78 6.84
CA GLN A 259 -8.35 22.38 8.24
C GLN A 259 -7.56 21.09 8.45
N LEU A 260 -7.79 20.08 7.59
CA LEU A 260 -7.06 18.82 7.61
C LEU A 260 -5.58 19.02 7.28
N LEU A 261 -5.26 19.94 6.37
CA LEU A 261 -3.88 20.23 5.97
C LEU A 261 -3.09 20.94 7.08
N GLU A 262 -3.74 21.85 7.82
CA GLU A 262 -3.15 22.52 8.98
C GLU A 262 -2.85 21.52 10.12
N LEU A 263 -3.82 20.64 10.42
CA LEU A 263 -3.64 19.54 11.37
C LEU A 263 -2.53 18.58 10.93
N TYR A 264 -2.46 18.24 9.65
CA TYR A 264 -1.40 17.40 9.09
C TYR A 264 -0.01 18.01 9.31
N GLY A 265 0.15 19.31 9.01
CA GLY A 265 1.42 20.00 9.21
C GLY A 265 1.86 19.95 10.68
N LEU A 266 0.95 20.27 11.60
CA LEU A 266 1.22 20.25 13.04
C LEU A 266 1.52 18.84 13.55
N PHE A 267 0.82 17.82 13.04
CA PHE A 267 1.06 16.42 13.38
C PHE A 267 2.47 15.98 12.96
N LYS A 268 2.88 16.28 11.73
CA LYS A 268 4.22 15.97 11.22
C LYS A 268 5.31 16.73 11.97
N GLN A 269 5.07 18.00 12.31
CA GLN A 269 6.01 18.78 13.13
C GLN A 269 6.11 18.23 14.57
N GLY A 270 5.00 17.75 15.14
CA GLY A 270 4.94 17.16 16.48
C GLY A 270 5.50 15.74 16.60
N THR A 271 5.63 15.01 15.48
CA THR A 271 6.15 13.63 15.46
C THR A 271 7.57 13.54 14.92
N GLU A 272 7.88 14.33 13.88
CA GLU A 272 9.15 14.25 13.14
C GLU A 272 9.99 15.53 13.26
N GLY A 273 9.45 16.60 13.85
CA GLY A 273 10.13 17.88 13.99
C GLY A 273 10.16 18.66 12.66
N LYS A 274 11.22 19.44 12.45
CA LYS A 274 11.37 20.30 11.27
C LYS A 274 11.32 19.48 9.98
N CYS A 275 10.50 19.94 9.02
CA CYS A 275 10.47 19.40 7.66
C CYS A 275 11.87 19.40 7.01
N ASN A 276 12.44 18.20 6.89
CA ASN A 276 13.76 17.90 6.32
C ASN A 276 13.67 17.04 5.06
N THR A 277 12.46 16.79 4.56
CA THR A 277 12.18 15.98 3.38
C THR A 277 12.31 16.83 2.10
N PRO A 278 12.77 16.23 0.98
CA PRO A 278 12.82 16.93 -0.30
C PRO A 278 11.40 17.29 -0.76
N LYS A 279 11.26 18.46 -1.42
CA LYS A 279 9.96 18.89 -1.98
C LYS A 279 9.46 17.81 -2.95
N PRO A 280 8.22 17.31 -2.80
CA PRO A 280 7.66 16.28 -3.67
C PRO A 280 7.69 16.66 -5.15
N GLY A 281 7.74 15.63 -5.98
CA GLY A 281 7.75 15.74 -7.43
C GLY A 281 6.55 16.54 -7.94
N TRP A 282 6.71 17.15 -9.09
CA TRP A 282 5.77 18.17 -9.55
C TRP A 282 4.39 17.65 -9.95
N LEU A 283 4.26 16.35 -10.22
CA LEU A 283 3.01 15.62 -10.44
C LEU A 283 2.26 15.27 -9.13
N ASP A 284 2.89 15.46 -7.97
CA ASP A 284 2.31 15.10 -6.66
C ASP A 284 1.69 16.35 -5.99
N GLY A 285 0.59 16.86 -6.58
CA GLY A 285 -0.10 18.05 -6.09
C GLY A 285 -0.58 17.93 -4.63
N ARG A 286 -1.13 16.76 -4.27
CA ARG A 286 -1.53 16.45 -2.89
C ARG A 286 -0.34 16.38 -1.94
N GLY A 287 0.73 15.70 -2.33
CA GLY A 287 1.95 15.61 -1.52
C GLY A 287 2.66 16.96 -1.37
N ARG A 288 2.65 17.81 -2.40
CA ARG A 288 3.17 19.18 -2.34
C ARG A 288 2.42 20.04 -1.33
N ARG A 289 1.08 20.05 -1.35
CA ARG A 289 0.28 20.81 -0.37
C ARG A 289 0.57 20.37 1.06
N LYS A 290 0.68 19.06 1.28
CA LYS A 290 1.06 18.47 2.58
C LYS A 290 2.48 18.86 3.00
N TRP A 291 3.42 18.80 2.07
CA TRP A 291 4.80 19.22 2.30
C TRP A 291 4.90 20.71 2.60
N GLU A 292 4.17 21.57 1.89
CA GLU A 292 4.14 23.03 2.09
C GLU A 292 3.54 23.38 3.45
N ALA A 293 2.46 22.72 3.85
CA ALA A 293 1.88 22.88 5.18
C ALA A 293 2.86 22.55 6.30
N TRP A 294 3.55 21.41 6.21
CA TRP A 294 4.60 21.05 7.18
C TRP A 294 5.80 22.00 7.11
N ARG A 295 6.23 22.38 5.90
CA ARG A 295 7.38 23.28 5.70
C ARG A 295 7.13 24.68 6.23
N SER A 296 5.90 25.17 6.14
CA SER A 296 5.49 26.51 6.61
C SER A 296 5.70 26.71 8.12
N LEU A 297 5.72 25.62 8.88
CA LEU A 297 5.92 25.64 10.34
C LEU A 297 7.37 25.90 10.75
N GLY A 298 8.32 25.85 9.80
CA GLY A 298 9.71 26.26 10.01
C GLY A 298 10.41 25.49 11.12
N ASP A 299 11.01 26.23 12.05
CA ASP A 299 11.78 25.70 13.19
C ASP A 299 10.92 25.53 14.46
N MET A 300 9.59 25.39 14.32
CA MET A 300 8.68 25.21 15.45
C MET A 300 9.07 24.00 16.31
N PRO A 301 9.21 24.14 17.64
CA PRO A 301 9.49 23.01 18.51
C PRO A 301 8.38 21.96 18.49
N THR A 302 8.77 20.69 18.63
CA THR A 302 7.88 19.53 18.64
C THR A 302 6.77 19.67 19.68
N GLU A 303 7.10 20.10 20.90
CA GLU A 303 6.13 20.31 21.98
C GLU A 303 5.13 21.45 21.67
N GLU A 304 5.59 22.49 20.98
CA GLU A 304 4.70 23.59 20.57
C GLU A 304 3.72 23.11 19.48
N ALA A 305 4.18 22.28 18.56
CA ALA A 305 3.35 21.69 17.51
C ALA A 305 2.29 20.74 18.09
N LYS A 306 2.65 19.87 19.05
CA LYS A 306 1.70 19.00 19.76
C LYS A 306 0.62 19.81 20.47
N ARG A 307 1.00 20.86 21.20
CA ARG A 307 0.03 21.74 21.89
C ARG A 307 -0.93 22.43 20.90
N LYS A 308 -0.38 22.98 19.81
CA LYS A 308 -1.19 23.62 18.75
C LYS A 308 -2.12 22.63 18.07
N TYR A 309 -1.70 21.38 17.87
CA TYR A 309 -2.52 20.33 17.29
C TYR A 309 -3.75 20.04 18.18
N VAL A 310 -3.53 19.85 19.47
CA VAL A 310 -4.62 19.61 20.46
C VAL A 310 -5.57 20.81 20.53
N GLU A 311 -5.04 22.03 20.63
CA GLU A 311 -5.84 23.27 20.67
C GLU A 311 -6.68 23.47 19.40
N LEU A 312 -6.08 23.18 18.23
CA LEU A 312 -6.76 23.32 16.95
C LEU A 312 -7.88 22.29 16.79
N LEU A 313 -7.66 21.06 17.26
CA LEU A 313 -8.68 20.02 17.23
C LEU A 313 -9.85 20.33 18.17
N GLN A 314 -9.58 20.81 19.39
CA GLN A 314 -10.63 21.28 20.33
C GLN A 314 -11.44 22.44 19.75
N LYS A 315 -10.81 23.31 18.95
CA LYS A 315 -11.52 24.39 18.25
C LYS A 315 -12.45 23.85 17.16
N PHE A 316 -12.07 22.77 16.48
CA PHE A 316 -12.88 22.15 15.44
C PHE A 316 -13.98 21.24 15.98
N ASP A 317 -13.76 20.62 17.14
CA ASP A 317 -14.76 19.82 17.83
C ASP A 317 -14.80 20.16 19.34
N PRO A 318 -15.56 21.20 19.73
CA PRO A 318 -15.64 21.66 21.12
C PRO A 318 -16.26 20.66 22.10
N ASP A 319 -16.95 19.63 21.60
CA ASP A 319 -17.56 18.59 22.41
C ASP A 319 -16.52 17.52 22.87
N TRP A 320 -15.30 17.58 22.34
CA TRP A 320 -14.19 16.73 22.75
C TRP A 320 -13.47 17.31 23.99
N SER A 321 -13.34 16.50 25.06
CA SER A 321 -12.64 16.88 26.29
C SER A 321 -11.61 15.82 26.71
N GLU A 322 -10.45 16.28 27.18
CA GLU A 322 -9.34 15.46 27.73
C GLU A 322 -9.72 14.62 28.97
N ALA A 323 -10.88 14.85 29.60
CA ALA A 323 -11.21 14.31 30.93
C ALA A 323 -11.92 12.94 30.95
N GLY A 324 -11.85 12.15 29.87
CA GLY A 324 -12.69 10.96 29.68
C GLY A 324 -12.11 9.60 30.07
N ALA A 325 -10.79 9.44 30.23
CA ALA A 325 -10.18 8.10 30.28
C ALA A 325 -9.23 7.90 31.46
N SER A 326 -9.73 8.08 32.68
CA SER A 326 -9.09 7.46 33.84
C SER A 326 -9.79 6.12 34.17
N GLN A 327 -9.01 5.04 34.07
CA GLN A 327 -9.27 3.68 34.53
C GLN A 327 -10.27 2.83 33.72
N GLN A 328 -9.72 2.01 32.80
CA GLN A 328 -9.90 0.55 32.68
C GLN A 328 -8.91 0.02 31.63
N PRO A 329 -8.28 -1.16 31.81
CA PRO A 329 -7.42 -1.76 30.79
C PRO A 329 -8.31 -2.36 29.68
N GLY A 330 -8.86 -1.48 28.84
CA GLY A 330 -9.58 -1.82 27.63
C GLY A 330 -8.60 -2.24 26.54
N SER A 331 -8.94 -3.32 25.85
CA SER A 331 -8.19 -3.94 24.75
C SER A 331 -7.56 -2.93 23.79
N LYS A 332 -6.22 -2.95 23.67
CA LYS A 332 -5.51 -2.39 22.52
C LYS A 332 -6.04 -3.10 21.26
N GLU A 333 -6.87 -2.41 20.48
CA GLU A 333 -7.31 -2.87 19.16
C GLU A 333 -6.08 -3.13 18.28
N ALA A 334 -6.00 -4.30 17.65
CA ALA A 334 -4.84 -4.74 16.88
C ALA A 334 -4.90 -4.15 15.46
N TRP A 335 -3.97 -3.25 15.16
CA TRP A 335 -3.84 -2.45 13.93
C TRP A 335 -3.36 -3.22 12.67
N VAL A 336 -3.74 -4.49 12.50
CA VAL A 336 -3.22 -5.31 11.39
C VAL A 336 -4.36 -6.03 10.67
N ALA A 337 -4.48 -5.77 9.37
CA ALA A 337 -5.48 -6.38 8.49
C ALA A 337 -4.91 -7.61 7.75
N VAL A 338 -5.72 -8.67 7.61
CA VAL A 338 -5.48 -9.79 6.71
C VAL A 338 -6.51 -9.70 5.58
N SER A 339 -6.12 -9.84 4.32
CA SER A 339 -7.05 -9.80 3.18
C SER A 339 -6.90 -11.04 2.29
N SER A 340 -8.01 -11.57 1.77
CA SER A 340 -8.02 -12.67 0.80
C SER A 340 -8.59 -12.25 -0.55
N LEU A 341 -7.92 -12.63 -1.63
CA LEU A 341 -8.15 -12.22 -3.01
C LEU A 341 -8.40 -13.44 -3.91
N ARG A 342 -9.39 -13.38 -4.80
CA ARG A 342 -9.63 -14.37 -5.88
C ARG A 342 -9.56 -13.70 -7.25
N TYR A 343 -8.99 -14.39 -8.23
CA TYR A 343 -9.15 -14.04 -9.64
C TYR A 343 -10.53 -14.51 -10.11
N SER A 344 -11.29 -13.62 -10.74
CA SER A 344 -12.55 -13.96 -11.41
C SER A 344 -12.31 -13.81 -12.90
N PRO A 345 -12.69 -14.77 -13.76
CA PRO A 345 -12.91 -14.43 -15.16
C PRO A 345 -13.94 -13.29 -15.20
N GLU A 346 -13.67 -12.28 -16.02
CA GLU A 346 -14.40 -11.01 -16.03
C GLU A 346 -15.92 -11.19 -16.09
N PRO A 347 -16.72 -10.38 -15.39
CA PRO A 347 -17.93 -9.92 -16.02
C PRO A 347 -17.49 -8.92 -17.09
N GLU A 348 -17.78 -9.22 -18.36
CA GLU A 348 -17.68 -8.25 -19.46
C GLU A 348 -18.16 -6.89 -18.95
N LEU A 349 -17.28 -5.89 -18.88
CA LEU A 349 -17.65 -4.54 -18.50
C LEU A 349 -18.74 -4.11 -19.49
N ILE A 350 -19.96 -3.99 -18.98
CA ILE A 350 -21.07 -3.43 -19.74
C ILE A 350 -20.67 -1.99 -20.04
N GLN A 351 -20.19 -1.74 -21.27
CA GLN A 351 -19.76 -0.42 -21.76
C GLN A 351 -20.81 0.70 -21.52
N ASN A 352 -22.05 0.33 -21.19
CA ASN A 352 -23.17 1.23 -20.91
C ASN A 352 -23.12 1.93 -19.54
N GLU A 353 -22.28 1.52 -18.58
CA GLU A 353 -22.21 2.16 -17.23
C GLU A 353 -21.03 3.12 -17.05
N MET A 354 -20.08 3.14 -17.98
CA MET A 354 -18.87 3.96 -17.86
C MET A 354 -19.17 5.46 -17.90
N THR A 355 -18.58 6.22 -16.96
CA THR A 355 -18.67 7.70 -16.91
C THR A 355 -17.76 8.36 -17.96
N LEU A 356 -17.85 9.68 -18.15
CA LEU A 356 -17.03 10.39 -19.13
C LEU A 356 -15.54 10.31 -18.80
N LEU A 357 -15.18 10.54 -17.53
CA LEU A 357 -13.79 10.50 -17.07
C LEU A 357 -13.22 9.08 -17.12
N GLU A 358 -14.01 8.05 -16.79
CA GLU A 358 -13.60 6.65 -16.93
C GLU A 358 -13.40 6.27 -18.41
N ALA A 359 -14.32 6.66 -19.30
CA ALA A 359 -14.18 6.41 -20.73
C ALA A 359 -12.93 7.11 -21.31
N ALA A 360 -12.56 8.27 -20.76
CA ALA A 360 -11.32 8.95 -21.11
C ALA A 360 -10.06 8.21 -20.67
N ARG A 361 -10.07 7.64 -19.45
CA ARG A 361 -8.96 6.83 -18.90
C ARG A 361 -8.73 5.52 -19.66
N GLU A 362 -9.81 4.90 -20.13
CA GLU A 362 -9.79 3.60 -20.80
C GLU A 362 -9.72 3.70 -22.35
N ASP A 363 -9.42 4.88 -22.90
CA ASP A 363 -9.35 5.17 -24.34
C ASP A 363 -10.63 4.83 -25.14
N CYS A 364 -11.79 4.91 -24.49
CA CYS A 364 -13.07 4.48 -25.06
C CYS A 364 -13.78 5.64 -25.79
N GLY A 365 -13.23 6.06 -26.93
CA GLY A 365 -13.71 7.23 -27.69
C GLY A 365 -15.18 7.14 -28.16
N GLU A 366 -15.68 5.94 -28.47
CA GLU A 366 -17.09 5.74 -28.86
C GLU A 366 -18.04 6.09 -27.70
N ARG A 367 -17.69 5.67 -26.48
CA ARG A 367 -18.48 5.95 -25.29
C ARG A 367 -18.44 7.44 -24.92
N ILE A 368 -17.29 8.09 -25.08
CA ILE A 368 -17.19 9.55 -24.91
C ILE A 368 -18.11 10.28 -25.89
N ALA A 369 -18.09 9.89 -27.16
CA ALA A 369 -18.96 10.49 -28.18
C ALA A 369 -20.44 10.26 -27.86
N GLU A 370 -20.81 9.07 -27.40
CA GLU A 370 -22.17 8.75 -26.96
C GLU A 370 -22.59 9.62 -25.77
N LEU A 371 -21.80 9.63 -24.69
CA LEU A 371 -22.09 10.37 -23.46
C LEU A 371 -22.24 11.87 -23.71
N LEU A 372 -21.34 12.47 -24.49
CA LEU A 372 -21.40 13.90 -24.83
C LEU A 372 -22.55 14.23 -25.79
N SER A 373 -22.99 13.28 -26.61
CA SER A 373 -24.18 13.46 -27.44
C SER A 373 -25.47 13.42 -26.64
N GLN A 374 -25.54 12.56 -25.62
CA GLN A 374 -26.72 12.41 -24.76
C GLN A 374 -26.79 13.50 -23.69
N ASN A 375 -25.64 13.86 -23.11
CA ASN A 375 -25.50 14.83 -22.03
C ASN A 375 -24.34 15.81 -22.32
N PRO A 376 -24.57 16.85 -23.14
CA PRO A 376 -23.52 17.80 -23.55
C PRO A 376 -22.83 18.53 -22.39
N GLU A 377 -23.48 18.66 -21.24
CA GLU A 377 -22.92 19.33 -20.05
C GLU A 377 -21.74 18.57 -19.43
N LEU A 378 -21.61 17.26 -19.68
CA LEU A 378 -20.49 16.46 -19.18
C LEU A 378 -19.14 16.95 -19.73
N ARG A 379 -19.11 17.73 -20.82
CA ARG A 379 -17.87 18.33 -21.35
C ARG A 379 -17.16 19.27 -20.37
N HIS A 380 -17.85 19.69 -19.30
CA HIS A 380 -17.33 20.52 -18.22
C HIS A 380 -17.06 19.73 -16.93
N GLU A 381 -17.27 18.41 -16.94
CA GLU A 381 -17.03 17.54 -15.80
C GLU A 381 -15.56 17.56 -15.37
N ARG A 382 -15.37 17.62 -14.05
CA ARG A 382 -14.07 17.59 -13.38
C ARG A 382 -14.17 16.69 -12.16
N ASP A 383 -13.08 16.02 -11.83
CA ASP A 383 -12.97 15.30 -10.56
C ASP A 383 -12.50 16.22 -9.42
N ASP A 384 -12.24 15.63 -8.26
CA ASP A 384 -11.86 16.33 -7.03
C ASP A 384 -10.50 17.05 -7.13
N ASP A 385 -9.66 16.70 -8.12
CA ASP A 385 -8.37 17.35 -8.39
C ASP A 385 -8.49 18.37 -9.56
N GLY A 386 -9.72 18.65 -10.03
CA GLY A 386 -9.99 19.57 -11.12
C GLY A 386 -9.77 18.98 -12.51
N LEU A 387 -9.47 17.68 -12.64
CA LEU A 387 -9.07 17.06 -13.91
C LEU A 387 -10.28 16.78 -14.79
N THR A 388 -10.18 17.15 -16.07
CA THR A 388 -11.18 16.86 -17.11
C THR A 388 -10.87 15.57 -17.86
N ALA A 389 -11.80 15.13 -18.70
CA ALA A 389 -11.59 14.02 -19.64
C ALA A 389 -10.32 14.18 -20.49
N LEU A 390 -9.94 15.41 -20.88
CA LEU A 390 -8.72 15.64 -21.65
C LEU A 390 -7.45 15.41 -20.84
N HIS A 391 -7.45 15.71 -19.53
CA HIS A 391 -6.31 15.44 -18.65
C HIS A 391 -6.09 13.94 -18.49
N TRP A 392 -7.16 13.22 -18.15
CA TRP A 392 -7.11 11.76 -17.99
C TRP A 392 -6.71 11.03 -19.27
N ALA A 393 -7.17 11.51 -20.43
CA ALA A 393 -6.77 10.92 -21.71
C ALA A 393 -5.32 11.28 -22.10
N ALA A 394 -4.87 12.50 -21.78
CA ALA A 394 -3.51 12.95 -22.03
C ALA A 394 -2.48 12.22 -21.17
N ASP A 395 -2.78 11.96 -19.89
CA ASP A 395 -1.94 11.21 -18.95
C ASP A 395 -1.63 9.78 -19.40
N ARG A 396 -2.47 9.18 -20.25
CA ARG A 396 -2.40 7.77 -20.64
C ARG A 396 -2.11 7.53 -22.12
N ASP A 397 -1.78 8.57 -22.88
CA ASP A 397 -1.68 8.54 -24.35
C ASP A 397 -2.95 7.99 -25.03
N ALA A 398 -4.12 8.23 -24.45
CA ALA A 398 -5.41 7.71 -24.89
C ALA A 398 -5.95 8.52 -26.09
N THR A 399 -5.39 8.23 -27.27
CA THR A 399 -5.61 9.03 -28.48
C THR A 399 -7.05 9.00 -29.02
N ASN A 400 -7.79 7.89 -28.86
CA ASN A 400 -9.17 7.80 -29.32
C ASN A 400 -10.09 8.63 -28.42
N ALA A 401 -9.86 8.54 -27.11
CA ALA A 401 -10.55 9.35 -26.12
C ALA A 401 -10.30 10.85 -26.32
N LEU A 402 -9.03 11.26 -26.50
CA LEU A 402 -8.68 12.66 -26.79
C LEU A 402 -9.44 13.19 -28.00
N ARG A 403 -9.40 12.47 -29.12
CA ARG A 403 -10.09 12.91 -30.35
C ARG A 403 -11.61 13.02 -30.16
N ALA A 404 -12.21 12.06 -29.45
CA ALA A 404 -13.64 12.07 -29.18
C ALA A 404 -14.05 13.22 -28.25
N ALA A 405 -13.30 13.45 -27.17
CA ALA A 405 -13.54 14.51 -26.20
C ALA A 405 -13.37 15.91 -26.83
N ILE A 406 -12.32 16.11 -27.63
CA ILE A 406 -12.10 17.36 -28.39
C ILE A 406 -13.27 17.58 -29.36
N LYS A 407 -13.66 16.56 -30.13
CA LYS A 407 -14.80 16.65 -31.05
C LYS A 407 -16.12 16.90 -30.32
N GLY A 408 -16.28 16.39 -29.11
CA GLY A 408 -17.43 16.60 -28.23
C GLY A 408 -17.44 17.96 -27.54
N GLY A 409 -16.45 18.81 -27.77
CA GLY A 409 -16.41 20.18 -27.26
C GLY A 409 -15.91 20.31 -25.83
N CYS A 410 -15.15 19.34 -25.31
CA CYS A 410 -14.40 19.52 -24.07
C CYS A 410 -13.47 20.72 -24.17
N VAL A 411 -13.35 21.47 -23.07
CA VAL A 411 -12.55 22.71 -23.04
C VAL A 411 -11.07 22.34 -23.12
N LEU A 412 -10.44 22.67 -24.26
CA LEU A 412 -9.09 22.24 -24.61
C LEU A 412 -8.02 22.73 -23.61
N ASP A 413 -8.10 24.01 -23.25
CA ASP A 413 -7.19 24.66 -22.29
C ASP A 413 -7.79 24.72 -20.87
N ALA A 414 -8.64 23.75 -20.53
CA ALA A 414 -9.05 23.57 -19.14
C ALA A 414 -7.81 23.33 -18.27
N VAL A 415 -7.76 24.03 -17.13
CA VAL A 415 -6.71 23.82 -16.11
C VAL A 415 -7.24 23.02 -14.94
N ASP A 416 -6.41 22.17 -14.36
CA ASP A 416 -6.65 21.52 -13.07
C ASP A 416 -6.43 22.48 -11.88
N ASP A 417 -6.49 21.95 -10.66
CA ASP A 417 -6.30 22.73 -9.43
C ASP A 417 -4.86 23.27 -9.25
N SER A 418 -3.90 22.83 -10.06
CA SER A 418 -2.51 23.31 -10.09
C SER A 418 -2.23 24.24 -11.30
N GLY A 419 -3.27 24.64 -12.03
CA GLY A 419 -3.14 25.46 -13.23
C GLY A 419 -2.65 24.70 -14.48
N GLN A 420 -2.51 23.38 -14.41
CA GLN A 420 -1.96 22.57 -15.49
C GLN A 420 -3.05 22.20 -16.49
N THR A 421 -2.72 22.25 -17.78
CA THR A 421 -3.59 21.81 -18.87
C THR A 421 -3.30 20.37 -19.28
N ALA A 422 -4.21 19.73 -20.03
CA ALA A 422 -3.95 18.42 -20.63
C ALA A 422 -2.64 18.36 -21.45
N LEU A 423 -2.19 19.49 -22.02
CA LEU A 423 -0.92 19.56 -22.75
C LEU A 423 0.30 19.46 -21.82
N HIS A 424 0.21 19.94 -20.58
CA HIS A 424 1.25 19.74 -19.55
C HIS A 424 1.42 18.24 -19.26
N TYR A 425 0.31 17.55 -18.99
CA TYR A 425 0.28 16.10 -18.72
C TYR A 425 0.85 15.27 -19.87
N ALA A 426 0.44 15.53 -21.11
CA ALA A 426 0.98 14.81 -22.27
C ALA A 426 2.49 15.06 -22.42
N ALA A 427 2.92 16.31 -22.23
CA ALA A 427 4.32 16.69 -22.39
C ALA A 427 5.22 16.05 -21.33
N SER A 428 4.78 16.03 -20.08
CA SER A 428 5.52 15.48 -18.96
C SER A 428 5.61 13.98 -18.92
N CYS A 429 4.57 13.29 -19.40
CA CYS A 429 4.54 11.84 -19.42
C CYS A 429 5.26 11.29 -20.66
N GLY A 430 5.76 12.16 -21.55
CA GLY A 430 6.46 11.75 -22.77
C GLY A 430 5.52 11.23 -23.86
N HIS A 431 4.25 11.63 -23.84
CA HIS A 431 3.20 11.05 -24.69
C HIS A 431 3.07 11.80 -26.02
N VAL A 432 3.98 11.47 -26.95
CA VAL A 432 4.15 12.17 -28.23
C VAL A 432 2.86 12.24 -29.04
N LYS A 433 2.03 11.19 -29.05
CA LYS A 433 0.79 11.19 -29.85
C LYS A 433 -0.28 12.06 -29.21
N ALA A 434 -0.48 11.96 -27.90
CA ALA A 434 -1.37 12.86 -27.16
C ALA A 434 -0.94 14.33 -27.32
N THR A 435 0.35 14.63 -27.17
CA THR A 435 0.91 15.96 -27.40
C THR A 435 0.60 16.47 -28.81
N GLN A 436 0.84 15.65 -29.84
CA GLN A 436 0.54 16.03 -31.22
C GLN A 436 -0.95 16.28 -31.43
N ILE A 437 -1.84 15.45 -30.88
CA ILE A 437 -3.29 15.61 -31.01
C ILE A 437 -3.77 16.91 -30.37
N LEU A 438 -3.28 17.23 -29.17
CA LEU A 438 -3.63 18.45 -28.46
C LEU A 438 -3.09 19.70 -29.18
N VAL A 439 -1.85 19.65 -29.67
CA VAL A 439 -1.24 20.70 -30.49
C VAL A 439 -2.04 20.91 -31.79
N ASP A 440 -2.36 19.84 -32.51
CA ASP A 440 -3.13 19.89 -33.76
C ASP A 440 -4.55 20.44 -33.53
N ALA A 441 -5.09 20.25 -32.33
CA ALA A 441 -6.37 20.81 -31.91
C ALA A 441 -6.29 22.29 -31.50
N GLY A 442 -5.09 22.87 -31.45
CA GLY A 442 -4.85 24.28 -31.10
C GLY A 442 -4.70 24.54 -29.60
N ALA A 443 -4.23 23.57 -28.82
CA ALA A 443 -4.01 23.75 -27.38
C ALA A 443 -2.91 24.80 -27.14
N SER A 444 -3.17 25.69 -26.18
CA SER A 444 -2.27 26.78 -25.84
C SER A 444 -1.14 26.32 -24.92
N LEU A 445 0.05 26.90 -25.09
CA LEU A 445 1.19 26.73 -24.19
C LEU A 445 1.04 27.62 -22.96
N LEU A 446 -0.07 27.47 -22.22
CA LEU A 446 -0.34 28.24 -20.99
C LEU A 446 0.70 27.93 -19.92
N LYS A 447 0.84 28.84 -18.96
CA LYS A 447 1.65 28.59 -17.78
C LYS A 447 0.78 28.04 -16.66
N ASP A 448 1.32 27.08 -15.92
CA ASP A 448 0.74 26.61 -14.67
C ASP A 448 1.04 27.57 -13.50
N GLU A 449 0.61 27.21 -12.30
CA GLU A 449 0.83 28.04 -11.10
C GLU A 449 2.30 28.19 -10.70
N ASP A 450 3.18 27.29 -11.14
CA ASP A 450 4.63 27.36 -10.97
C ASP A 450 5.32 28.16 -12.10
N ASP A 451 4.56 28.88 -12.93
CA ASP A 451 5.01 29.65 -14.09
C ASP A 451 5.67 28.78 -15.19
N CYS A 452 5.42 27.46 -15.18
CA CYS A 452 5.95 26.49 -16.14
C CYS A 452 4.99 26.30 -17.32
N THR A 453 5.52 26.27 -18.55
CA THR A 453 4.75 25.90 -19.75
C THR A 453 4.85 24.39 -20.02
N PRO A 454 4.02 23.83 -20.94
CA PRO A 454 4.19 22.44 -21.39
C PRO A 454 5.58 22.14 -21.95
N ILE A 455 6.27 23.13 -22.53
CA ILE A 455 7.66 22.98 -23.02
C ILE A 455 8.63 22.80 -21.85
N ASP A 456 8.40 23.50 -20.74
CA ASP A 456 9.29 23.46 -19.59
C ASP A 456 9.23 22.09 -18.90
N VAL A 457 8.04 21.50 -18.80
CA VAL A 457 7.81 20.18 -18.19
C VAL A 457 8.00 19.00 -19.15
N ALA A 458 8.33 19.25 -20.42
CA ALA A 458 8.49 18.20 -21.42
C ALA A 458 9.54 17.14 -21.02
N ALA A 459 9.13 15.87 -21.07
CA ALA A 459 9.92 14.71 -20.63
C ALA A 459 11.22 14.52 -21.42
N ASP A 460 11.19 14.81 -22.73
CA ASP A 460 12.32 14.61 -23.63
C ASP A 460 12.36 15.64 -24.77
N ASN A 461 13.41 15.55 -25.59
CA ASN A 461 13.64 16.45 -26.71
C ASN A 461 12.66 16.27 -27.88
N ASP A 462 12.02 15.11 -28.01
CA ASP A 462 11.10 14.86 -29.12
C ASP A 462 9.73 15.49 -28.83
N ILE A 463 9.27 15.44 -27.58
CA ILE A 463 8.12 16.24 -27.11
C ILE A 463 8.39 17.74 -27.27
N ARG A 464 9.57 18.22 -26.84
CA ARG A 464 9.94 19.64 -26.98
C ARG A 464 9.85 20.10 -28.43
N LYS A 465 10.34 19.31 -29.39
CA LYS A 465 10.24 19.64 -30.83
C LYS A 465 8.80 19.74 -31.31
N VAL A 466 7.92 18.84 -30.87
CA VAL A 466 6.49 18.87 -31.23
C VAL A 466 5.85 20.16 -30.71
N LEU A 467 6.10 20.51 -29.45
CA LEU A 467 5.56 21.72 -28.82
C LEU A 467 6.14 23.01 -29.41
N GLU A 468 7.43 23.05 -29.72
CA GLU A 468 8.10 24.19 -30.37
C GLU A 468 7.61 24.40 -31.82
N GLY A 469 7.20 23.30 -32.48
CA GLY A 469 6.62 23.32 -33.82
C GLY A 469 5.17 23.82 -33.88
N ALA A 470 4.51 24.00 -32.73
CA ALA A 470 3.09 24.39 -32.61
C ALA A 470 2.79 25.89 -32.86
N ARG A 471 3.75 26.67 -33.38
CA ARG A 471 3.68 28.15 -33.49
C ARG A 471 2.88 28.69 -34.67
#